data_AF-A0A2T2TFL1-F1
#
_entry.id   AF-A0A2T2TFL1-F1
#
_cell.length_a   1.000
_cell.length_b   1.000
_cell.length_c   1.000
_cell.angle_alpha   90.00
_cell.angle_beta   90.00
_cell.angle_gamma   90.00
#
_symmetry.space_group_name_H-M   'P 1'
#
loop_
_entity.id
_entity.type
_entity.pdbx_description
1 polymer ?
#
loop_
_entity_poly.entity_id
_entity_poly.type
_entity_poly.pdbx_seq_one_letter_code
_entity_poly.pdbx_strand_id
1 'polypeptide(L)' 'IYFLEALSVICQTLWFKYTRSTRGRGERLLLMAPFHHHFEARGTHESKIVTRFWIITAITVIAALLTLRIR' A
#
# COMPACT_ATOMS: atom_id res chain seq x y z
N ILE A 1 5.49 0.00 -6.40
CA ILE A 1 4.91 -0.66 -5.20
C ILE A 1 5.51 -0.13 -3.92
N TYR A 2 6.83 -0.10 -3.74
CA TYR A 2 7.48 0.42 -2.53
C TYR A 2 7.02 1.83 -2.11
N PHE A 3 6.85 2.74 -3.07
CA PHE A 3 6.30 4.08 -2.80
C PHE A 3 4.86 4.01 -2.24
N LEU A 4 4.01 3.16 -2.79
CA LEU A 4 2.63 2.96 -2.31
C LEU A 4 2.60 2.35 -0.91
N GLU A 5 3.54 1.45 -0.60
CA GLU A 5 3.69 0.88 0.73
C GLU A 5 4.04 1.94 1.78
N ALA A 6 5.05 2.77 1.49
CA ALA A 6 5.42 3.88 2.37
C ALA A 6 4.27 4.90 2.52
N LEU A 7 3.60 5.25 1.40
CA LEU A 7 2.46 6.15 1.40
C LEU A 7 1.32 5.61 2.28
N SER A 8 1.07 4.30 2.25
CA SER A 8 0.04 3.67 3.07
C SER A 8 0.29 3.83 4.57
N VAL A 9 1.54 3.72 4.99
CA VAL A 9 1.94 3.92 6.40
C VAL A 9 1.77 5.38 6.80
N ILE A 10 2.15 6.32 5.93
CA ILE A 10 1.98 7.76 6.17
C ILE A 10 0.49 8.09 6.29
N CYS A 11 -0.34 7.69 5.32
CA CYS A 11 -1.78 7.93 5.34
C CYS A 11 -2.45 7.31 6.57
N GLN A 12 -2.14 6.05 6.90
CA GLN A 12 -2.66 5.37 8.07
C GLN A 12 -2.29 6.10 9.37
N THR A 13 -1.03 6.53 9.50
CA THR A 13 -0.54 7.21 10.70
C THR A 13 -1.15 8.60 10.85
N LEU A 14 -1.22 9.38 9.76
CA LEU A 14 -1.84 10.69 9.76
C LEU A 14 -3.33 10.61 10.09
N TRP A 15 -4.05 9.66 9.49
CA TRP A 15 -5.47 9.45 9.76
C TRP A 15 -5.74 9.04 11.20
N PHE A 16 -4.95 8.10 11.73
CA PHE A 16 -5.10 7.64 13.11
C PHE A 16 -4.83 8.78 14.11
N LYS A 17 -3.82 9.62 13.85
CA LYS A 17 -3.53 10.81 14.68
C LYS A 17 -4.64 11.85 14.58
N TYR A 18 -5.09 12.15 13.38
CA TYR A 18 -6.15 13.14 13.14
C TYR A 18 -7.47 12.73 13.80
N THR A 19 -7.93 11.50 13.58
CA THR A 19 -9.17 11.00 14.17
C THR A 19 -9.09 10.88 15.68
N ARG A 20 -7.94 10.49 16.23
CA ARG A 20 -7.69 10.51 17.68
C ARG A 20 -7.78 11.92 18.27
N SER A 21 -7.24 12.93 17.57
CA SER A 21 -7.26 14.32 18.03
C SER A 21 -8.66 14.94 17.96
N THR A 22 -9.43 14.65 16.91
CA THR A 22 -10.73 15.29 16.67
C THR A 22 -11.89 14.56 17.34
N ARG A 23 -11.86 13.22 17.36
CA ARG A 23 -12.97 12.37 17.82
C ARG A 23 -12.68 11.65 19.15
N GLY A 24 -11.48 11.82 19.71
CA GLY A 24 -11.04 11.13 20.93
C GLY A 24 -10.74 9.62 20.74
N ARG A 25 -11.00 9.06 19.56
CA ARG A 25 -10.74 7.65 19.22
C ARG A 25 -10.00 7.57 17.89
N GLY A 26 -8.92 6.80 17.86
CA GLY A 26 -8.15 6.60 16.63
C GLY A 26 -8.84 5.58 15.72
N GLU A 27 -9.25 6.04 14.54
CA GLU A 27 -9.78 5.18 13.48
C GLU A 27 -8.66 4.79 12.51
N ARG A 28 -8.78 3.62 11.89
CA ARG A 28 -7.80 3.06 10.95
C ARG A 28 -8.42 2.99 9.56
N LEU A 29 -7.69 3.42 8.52
CA LEU A 29 -8.13 3.30 7.12
C LEU A 29 -7.96 1.87 6.61
N LEU A 30 -6.82 1.27 6.93
CA LEU A 30 -6.45 -0.10 6.62
C LEU A 30 -6.54 -0.95 7.89
N LEU A 31 -6.96 -2.21 7.74
CA LEU A 31 -6.92 -3.22 8.82
C LEU A 31 -5.53 -3.28 9.48
N MET A 32 -4.48 -3.30 8.65
CA MET A 32 -3.09 -3.17 9.04
C MET A 32 -2.34 -2.45 7.92
N ALA A 33 -1.41 -1.57 8.27
CA ALA A 33 -0.45 -1.00 7.33
C ALA A 33 0.93 -1.58 7.69
N PRO A 34 1.84 -1.80 6.71
CA PRO A 34 1.72 -1.55 5.27
C PRO A 34 0.66 -2.36 4.47
N PHE A 35 0.48 -2.04 3.19
CA PHE A 35 -0.55 -2.58 2.28
C PHE A 35 -0.53 -4.11 2.17
N HIS A 36 0.63 -4.77 2.12
CA HIS A 36 0.67 -6.24 2.08
C HIS A 36 0.05 -6.88 3.33
N HIS A 37 0.31 -6.35 4.53
CA HIS A 37 -0.31 -6.84 5.76
C HIS A 37 -1.82 -6.58 5.81
N HIS A 38 -2.32 -5.56 5.11
CA HIS A 38 -3.76 -5.39 4.93
C HIS A 38 -4.40 -6.62 4.26
N PHE A 39 -3.75 -7.16 3.23
CA PHE A 39 -4.24 -8.34 2.51
C PHE A 39 -4.05 -9.64 3.31
N GLU A 40 -2.97 -9.72 4.09
CA GLU A 40 -2.74 -10.82 5.03
C GLU A 40 -3.79 -10.84 6.14
N ALA A 41 -4.11 -9.70 6.73
CA ALA A 41 -5.18 -9.55 7.72
C ALA A 41 -6.58 -9.88 7.17
N ARG A 42 -6.76 -9.87 5.84
CA ARG A 42 -7.97 -10.37 5.16
C ARG A 42 -7.96 -11.87 4.89
N GLY A 43 -6.91 -12.58 5.29
CA GLY A 43 -6.78 -14.04 5.12
C GLY A 43 -6.11 -14.48 3.81
N THR A 44 -5.42 -13.58 3.10
CA THR A 44 -4.69 -13.98 1.89
C THR A 44 -3.31 -14.52 2.27
N HIS A 45 -2.94 -15.71 1.78
CA HIS A 45 -1.59 -16.24 1.96
C HIS A 45 -0.53 -15.32 1.38
N GLU A 46 0.57 -15.14 2.13
CA GLU A 46 1.69 -14.25 1.80
C GLU A 46 2.24 -14.51 0.39
N SER A 47 2.49 -15.76 0.01
CA SER A 47 3.02 -16.11 -1.32
C SER A 47 2.14 -15.61 -2.47
N LYS A 48 0.82 -15.59 -2.27
CA LYS A 48 -0.15 -15.09 -3.26
C LYS A 48 -0.11 -13.56 -3.36
N ILE A 49 0.13 -12.86 -2.25
CA ILE A 49 0.29 -11.40 -2.21
C ILE A 49 1.57 -11.01 -2.92
N VAL A 50 2.69 -11.65 -2.57
CA VAL A 50 4.02 -11.40 -3.16
C VAL A 50 3.98 -11.57 -4.68
N THR A 51 3.39 -12.68 -5.16
CA THR A 51 3.26 -12.94 -6.60
C THR A 51 2.46 -11.85 -7.32
N ARG A 52 1.35 -11.38 -6.73
CA ARG A 52 0.54 -10.30 -7.32
C ARG A 52 1.30 -8.98 -7.36
N PHE A 53 2.08 -8.69 -6.33
CA PHE A 53 2.89 -7.47 -6.28
C PHE A 53 4.02 -7.53 -7.31
N TRP A 54 4.63 -8.69 -7.54
CA TRP A 54 5.61 -8.84 -8.62
C TRP A 54 5.00 -8.60 -9.99
N ILE A 55 3.80 -9.10 -10.26
CA ILE A 55 3.09 -8.85 -11.53
C ILE A 55 2.86 -7.35 -11.73
N ILE A 56 2.33 -6.64 -10.73
CA ILE A 56 2.10 -5.19 -10.81
C ILE A 56 3.42 -4.43 -11.00
N THR A 57 4.50 -4.87 -10.33
CA THR A 57 5.82 -4.27 -10.49
C THR A 57 6.34 -4.44 -11.90
N ALA A 58 6.26 -5.65 -12.48
CA ALA A 58 6.69 -5.92 -13.84
C ALA A 58 5.95 -5.06 -14.86
N ILE A 59 4.61 -4.94 -14.74
CA ILE A 59 3.79 -4.08 -15.60
C ILE A 59 4.23 -2.61 -15.48
N THR A 60 4.43 -2.12 -14.26
CA THR A 60 4.84 -0.73 -14.02
C THR A 60 6.23 -0.45 -14.59
N VAL A 61 7.16 -1.40 -14.51
CA VAL A 61 8.51 -1.29 -15.09
C VAL A 61 8.43 -1.22 -16.61
N ILE A 62 7.65 -2.10 -17.25
CA ILE A 62 7.46 -2.08 -18.71
C ILE A 62 6.85 -0.74 -19.14
N ALA A 63 5.81 -0.27 -18.44
CA ALA A 63 5.19 1.03 -18.73
C ALA A 63 6.20 2.18 -18.59
N ALA A 64 7.01 2.19 -17.54
CA ALA A 64 8.05 3.21 -17.34
C ALA A 64 9.11 3.21 -18.46
N LEU A 65 9.52 2.02 -18.92
CA LEU A 65 10.46 1.89 -20.05
C LEU A 65 9.85 2.38 -21.36
N LEU A 66 8.56 2.10 -21.61
CA LEU A 66 7.84 2.61 -22.78
C LEU A 66 7.73 4.14 -22.73
N THR A 67 7.42 4.73 -21.58
CA THR A 67 7.37 6.19 -21.41
C THR A 67 8.74 6.84 -21.64
N LEU A 68 9.83 6.21 -21.17
CA LEU A 68 11.18 6.75 -21.29
C LEU A 68 11.69 6.80 -22.74
N ARG A 69 11.17 5.96 -23.63
CA ARG A 69 11.53 5.92 -25.07
C ARG A 69 10.83 6.99 -25.92
N ILE A 70 9.93 7.79 -25.36
CA ILE A 70 9.11 8.79 -26.09
C ILE A 70 9.78 10.18 -26.08
N ARG A 71 11.10 10.26 -26.11
CA ARG A 71 11.82 11.53 -26.30
C ARG A 71 13.07 11.37 -27.13
#